data_AF-A0A7X6UK02-F1
#
_entry.id   AF-A0A7X6UK02-F1
#
_cell.length_a   1.000
_cell.length_b   1.000
_cell.length_c   1.000
_cell.angle_alpha   90.00
_cell.angle_beta   90.00
_cell.angle_gamma   90.00
#
_symmetry.space_group_name_H-M   'P 1'
#
loop_
_entity.id
_entity.type
_entity.pdbx_description
1 polymer ?
#
loop_
_entity_poly.entity_id
_entity_poly.type
_entity_poly.pdbx_seq_one_letter_code
_entity_poly.pdbx_strand_id
1 'polypeptide(L)'
;MAESQAKYHHLIPQTYMAAWAHGNGTLYVNYLDDERIAERNKANISGINHYHSIVAGMVICTKEDADILFAPVSQYDVKYEGKIISDTLELNRIYYDFENWEITRADGSLVSRRKIKGEIDNIKIRDIEINWSEKYEDKWDLIRKQIELKILFAKTDSVPAFEREYLMKFYTALDWRSIKSNIQFDDAVKWLCKDVMQLDEIDIPKEERFLNMLDNAADEMRHCLLLKFYRQYLNDEGIIYKNAMANLQYTSFHFLVADGDVTFNTNDNPAFTYTREDGKLMGLLPITPNILMCQGKATEDDGNYYITHVTEEAVKKYNRAIQENANEFIIMGKK
;
A
#
# COMPACT_ATOMS: atom_id res chain seq x y z
N MET A 1 -8.85 1.31 -22.10
CA MET A 1 -8.51 0.36 -21.01
C MET A 1 -9.74 0.23 -20.14
N ALA A 2 -10.15 -0.98 -19.77
CA ALA A 2 -11.33 -1.16 -18.92
C ALA A 2 -11.00 -0.61 -17.52
N GLU A 3 -11.70 0.44 -17.08
CA GLU A 3 -11.57 0.96 -15.72
C GLU A 3 -11.88 -0.15 -14.72
N SER A 4 -10.97 -0.40 -13.78
CA SER A 4 -11.28 -1.18 -12.59
C SER A 4 -12.45 -0.51 -11.86
N GLN A 5 -13.54 -1.25 -11.67
CA GLN A 5 -14.71 -0.82 -10.90
C GLN A 5 -14.53 -1.05 -9.39
N ALA A 6 -13.39 -1.60 -8.95
CA ALA A 6 -13.17 -1.91 -7.55
C ALA A 6 -13.17 -0.61 -6.73
N LYS A 7 -14.15 -0.48 -5.83
CA LYS A 7 -14.23 0.65 -4.90
C LYS A 7 -13.40 0.41 -3.67
N TYR A 8 -13.35 -0.83 -3.21
CA TYR A 8 -12.63 -1.27 -2.03
C TYR A 8 -11.21 -1.67 -2.41
N HIS A 9 -10.24 -0.83 -2.06
CA HIS A 9 -8.84 -1.04 -2.41
C HIS A 9 -8.13 -1.71 -1.24
N HIS A 10 -7.52 -2.86 -1.51
CA HIS A 10 -6.80 -3.62 -0.49
C HIS A 10 -5.44 -2.99 -0.20
N LEU A 11 -5.17 -2.71 1.07
CA LEU A 11 -3.83 -2.36 1.56
C LEU A 11 -2.91 -3.57 1.54
N ILE A 12 -3.46 -4.74 1.91
CA ILE A 12 -2.76 -6.02 1.82
C ILE A 12 -3.43 -6.88 0.75
N PRO A 13 -2.72 -7.33 -0.30
CA PRO A 13 -3.31 -8.11 -1.38
C PRO A 13 -4.08 -9.35 -0.90
N GLN A 14 -5.25 -9.58 -1.48
CA GLN A 14 -6.04 -10.79 -1.20
C GLN A 14 -5.33 -12.06 -1.66
N THR A 15 -4.55 -11.96 -2.73
CA THR A 15 -3.72 -13.05 -3.26
C THR A 15 -2.62 -13.41 -2.26
N TYR A 16 -2.07 -12.43 -1.55
CA TYR A 16 -1.12 -12.65 -0.46
C TYR A 16 -1.76 -13.37 0.73
N MET A 17 -2.85 -12.82 1.27
CA MET A 17 -3.55 -13.42 2.42
C MET A 17 -4.10 -14.82 2.14
N ALA A 18 -4.22 -15.22 0.87
CA ALA A 18 -4.71 -16.54 0.46
C ALA A 18 -3.91 -17.71 1.07
N ALA A 19 -2.65 -17.50 1.47
CA ALA A 19 -1.85 -18.55 2.09
C ALA A 19 -2.34 -18.95 3.50
N TRP A 20 -3.00 -18.03 4.20
CA TRP A 20 -3.60 -18.28 5.52
C TRP A 20 -5.09 -18.61 5.43
N ALA A 21 -5.68 -18.54 4.24
CA ALA A 21 -7.09 -18.79 4.05
C ALA A 21 -7.45 -20.28 4.15
N HIS A 22 -8.63 -20.55 4.67
CA HIS A 22 -9.29 -21.84 4.63
C HIS A 22 -10.66 -21.72 3.95
N GLY A 23 -11.17 -22.85 3.43
CA GLY A 23 -12.42 -22.88 2.69
C GLY A 23 -12.46 -21.84 1.55
N ASN A 24 -13.53 -21.03 1.53
CA ASN A 24 -13.78 -20.03 0.49
C ASN A 24 -13.11 -18.67 0.75
N GLY A 25 -11.90 -18.66 1.33
CA GLY A 25 -11.16 -17.42 1.61
C GLY A 25 -11.33 -16.87 3.03
N THR A 26 -11.78 -17.70 3.98
CA THR A 26 -11.93 -17.32 5.38
C THR A 26 -10.58 -17.31 6.09
N LEU A 27 -10.34 -16.29 6.91
CA LEU A 27 -9.14 -16.06 7.72
C LEU A 27 -9.53 -16.05 9.19
N TYR A 28 -8.64 -16.55 10.06
CA TYR A 28 -8.74 -16.29 11.49
C TYR A 28 -7.94 -15.04 11.83
N VAL A 29 -8.64 -14.01 12.26
CA VAL A 29 -8.09 -12.68 12.51
C VAL A 29 -8.15 -12.41 14.00
N ASN A 30 -7.01 -12.04 14.59
CA ASN A 30 -6.94 -11.54 15.96
C ASN A 30 -6.79 -10.02 15.92
N TYR A 31 -7.79 -9.29 16.39
CA TYR A 31 -7.74 -7.83 16.49
C TYR A 31 -6.98 -7.39 17.74
N LEU A 32 -6.12 -6.39 17.62
CA LEU A 32 -5.22 -5.96 18.69
C LEU A 32 -5.89 -5.07 19.74
N ASP A 33 -6.96 -4.37 19.36
CA ASP A 33 -7.66 -3.43 20.23
C ASP A 33 -8.47 -4.13 21.33
N ASP A 34 -9.11 -5.25 20.99
CA ASP A 34 -10.00 -6.00 21.87
C ASP A 34 -9.57 -7.47 22.09
N GLU A 35 -8.41 -7.88 21.57
CA GLU A 35 -7.90 -9.26 21.58
C GLU A 35 -8.90 -10.30 21.05
N ARG A 36 -9.88 -9.86 20.25
CA ARG A 36 -10.93 -10.73 19.74
C ARG A 36 -10.45 -11.48 18.52
N ILE A 37 -10.59 -12.80 18.58
CA ILE A 37 -10.46 -13.67 17.42
C ILE A 37 -11.80 -13.73 16.67
N ALA A 38 -11.79 -13.40 15.39
CA ALA A 38 -12.95 -13.50 14.52
C ALA A 38 -12.60 -14.09 13.15
N GLU A 39 -13.58 -14.73 12.54
CA GLU A 39 -13.48 -15.14 11.14
C GLU A 39 -13.83 -13.96 10.22
N ARG A 40 -13.00 -13.74 9.20
CA ARG A 40 -13.20 -12.72 8.18
C ARG A 40 -12.89 -13.28 6.80
N ASN A 41 -13.65 -12.88 5.79
CA ASN A 41 -13.28 -13.20 4.42
C ASN A 41 -12.18 -12.24 3.96
N LYS A 42 -11.13 -12.76 3.32
CA LYS A 42 -10.02 -11.96 2.78
C LYS A 42 -10.46 -10.84 1.83
N ALA A 43 -11.61 -10.99 1.16
CA ALA A 43 -12.17 -9.96 0.28
C ALA A 43 -12.70 -8.73 1.03
N ASN A 44 -13.03 -8.87 2.32
CA ASN A 44 -13.72 -7.86 3.13
C ASN A 44 -12.89 -7.40 4.34
N ILE A 45 -11.57 -7.56 4.30
CA ILE A 45 -10.62 -7.10 5.32
C ILE A 45 -9.42 -6.41 4.64
N SER A 46 -8.66 -5.64 5.40
CA SER A 46 -7.39 -5.04 4.95
C SER A 46 -7.57 -4.09 3.76
N GLY A 47 -8.70 -3.39 3.67
CA GLY A 47 -8.98 -2.50 2.55
C GLY A 47 -9.81 -1.29 2.97
N ILE A 48 -9.72 -0.25 2.15
CA ILE A 48 -10.38 1.02 2.37
C ILE A 48 -10.94 1.48 1.02
N ASN A 49 -12.17 2.00 1.05
CA ASN A 49 -12.79 2.50 -0.17
C ASN A 49 -11.98 3.67 -0.75
N HIS A 50 -11.59 3.55 -2.02
CA HIS A 50 -10.90 4.59 -2.79
C HIS A 50 -9.54 5.00 -2.23
N TYR A 51 -8.89 4.17 -1.41
CA TYR A 51 -7.61 4.52 -0.79
C TYR A 51 -6.52 4.86 -1.82
N HIS A 52 -6.33 4.01 -2.83
CA HIS A 52 -5.41 4.30 -3.94
C HIS A 52 -5.96 5.24 -5.04
N SER A 53 -7.09 5.92 -4.83
CA SER A 53 -7.66 6.79 -5.87
C SER A 53 -7.10 8.20 -5.82
N ILE A 54 -6.84 8.77 -7.00
CA ILE A 54 -6.60 10.21 -7.14
C ILE A 54 -7.92 10.92 -7.44
N VAL A 55 -8.16 12.03 -6.75
CA VAL A 55 -9.41 12.80 -6.78
C VAL A 55 -9.11 14.30 -6.91
N ALA A 56 -10.13 15.08 -7.29
CA ALA A 56 -10.01 16.52 -7.41
C ALA A 56 -9.58 17.18 -6.09
N GLY A 57 -8.71 18.19 -6.18
CA GLY A 57 -8.16 18.91 -5.03
C GLY A 57 -6.85 18.32 -4.49
N MET A 58 -6.49 17.09 -4.83
CA MET A 58 -5.21 16.52 -4.40
C MET A 58 -4.03 17.26 -5.03
N VAL A 59 -3.02 17.58 -4.23
CA VAL A 59 -1.82 18.34 -4.65
C VAL A 59 -0.92 17.57 -5.62
N ILE A 60 -1.16 16.27 -5.78
CA ILE A 60 -0.36 15.37 -6.62
C ILE A 60 -0.92 15.17 -8.03
N CYS A 61 -2.09 15.74 -8.34
CA CYS A 61 -2.69 15.63 -9.66
C CYS A 61 -1.75 16.18 -10.74
N THR A 62 -1.54 15.40 -11.80
CA THR A 62 -0.89 15.89 -13.02
C THR A 62 -1.89 16.68 -13.89
N LYS A 63 -1.40 17.26 -14.99
CA LYS A 63 -2.27 17.91 -15.96
C LYS A 63 -3.29 16.93 -16.55
N GLU A 64 -2.84 15.72 -16.87
CA GLU A 64 -3.68 14.66 -17.41
C GLU A 64 -4.75 14.21 -16.40
N ASP A 65 -4.39 14.08 -15.12
CA ASP A 65 -5.37 13.79 -14.06
C ASP A 65 -6.41 14.90 -13.97
N ALA A 66 -5.97 16.16 -13.97
CA ALA A 66 -6.85 17.31 -13.87
C ALA A 66 -7.78 17.42 -15.09
N ASP A 67 -7.29 17.15 -16.29
CA ASP A 67 -8.12 17.13 -17.50
C ASP A 67 -9.23 16.08 -17.42
N ILE A 68 -8.96 14.91 -16.82
CA ILE A 68 -9.98 13.88 -16.57
C ILE A 68 -10.97 14.33 -15.51
N LEU A 69 -10.48 14.81 -14.35
CA LEU A 69 -11.30 15.18 -13.20
C LEU A 69 -12.23 16.37 -13.50
N PHE A 70 -11.75 17.34 -14.28
CA PHE A 70 -12.48 18.56 -14.62
C PHE A 70 -13.15 18.51 -16.01
N ALA A 71 -13.19 17.34 -16.65
CA ALA A 71 -13.98 17.14 -17.87
C ALA A 71 -15.45 17.61 -17.74
N PRO A 72 -16.17 17.45 -16.60
CA PRO A 72 -17.53 17.95 -16.44
C PRO A 72 -17.70 19.46 -16.63
N VAL A 73 -16.65 20.24 -16.40
CA VAL A 73 -16.68 21.71 -16.55
C VAL A 73 -16.10 22.23 -17.86
N SER A 74 -15.60 21.35 -18.73
CA SER A 74 -14.93 21.70 -19.99
C SER A 74 -15.76 22.55 -20.97
N GLN A 75 -17.09 22.51 -20.86
CA GLN A 75 -18.03 23.25 -21.71
C GLN A 75 -18.55 24.55 -21.08
N TYR A 76 -18.10 24.89 -19.87
CA TYR A 76 -18.56 26.06 -19.11
C TYR A 76 -17.44 27.07 -18.94
N ASP A 77 -17.83 28.33 -18.79
CA ASP A 77 -16.93 29.38 -18.33
C ASP A 77 -16.88 29.32 -16.80
N VAL A 78 -15.71 28.99 -16.27
CA VAL A 78 -15.45 28.97 -14.82
C VAL A 78 -14.72 30.24 -14.45
N LYS A 79 -15.29 30.99 -13.50
CA LYS A 79 -14.70 32.22 -12.99
C LYS A 79 -14.51 32.13 -11.48
N TYR A 80 -13.33 32.55 -11.03
CA TYR A 80 -12.93 32.58 -9.62
C TYR A 80 -12.18 33.89 -9.35
N GLU A 81 -12.56 34.60 -8.28
CA GLU A 81 -11.98 35.91 -7.93
C GLU A 81 -11.90 36.91 -9.10
N GLY A 82 -12.93 36.94 -9.95
CA GLY A 82 -12.96 37.85 -11.10
C GLY A 82 -12.23 37.35 -12.35
N LYS A 83 -11.49 36.25 -12.29
CA LYS A 83 -10.69 35.70 -13.40
C LYS A 83 -11.33 34.46 -13.99
N ILE A 84 -11.31 34.38 -15.33
CA ILE A 84 -11.71 33.15 -16.04
C ILE A 84 -10.56 32.14 -15.90
N ILE A 85 -10.87 30.95 -15.40
CA ILE A 85 -9.92 29.86 -15.20
C ILE A 85 -10.22 28.79 -16.24
N SER A 86 -9.31 28.59 -17.18
CA SER A 86 -9.42 27.58 -18.24
C SER A 86 -8.44 26.41 -18.07
N ASP A 87 -7.39 26.58 -17.25
CA ASP A 87 -6.46 25.50 -16.96
C ASP A 87 -7.04 24.58 -15.88
N THR A 88 -7.30 23.33 -16.24
CA THR A 88 -7.77 22.30 -15.30
C THR A 88 -6.82 22.07 -14.12
N LEU A 89 -5.51 22.28 -14.28
CA LEU A 89 -4.58 22.15 -13.16
C LEU A 89 -4.74 23.32 -12.19
N GLU A 90 -5.06 24.50 -12.68
CA GLU A 90 -5.44 25.64 -11.84
C GLU A 90 -6.78 25.37 -11.14
N LEU A 91 -7.80 24.86 -11.86
CA LEU A 91 -9.06 24.41 -11.28
C LEU A 91 -8.85 23.41 -10.13
N ASN A 92 -7.94 22.45 -10.29
CA ASN A 92 -7.59 21.50 -9.22
C ASN A 92 -7.03 22.21 -7.98
N ARG A 93 -6.13 23.18 -8.16
CA ARG A 93 -5.51 23.93 -7.05
C ARG A 93 -6.51 24.74 -6.25
N ILE A 94 -7.53 25.28 -6.89
CA ILE A 94 -8.57 26.09 -6.24
C ILE A 94 -9.84 25.27 -5.90
N TYR A 95 -9.80 23.94 -6.03
CA TYR A 95 -10.97 23.09 -5.80
C TYR A 95 -11.44 23.07 -4.35
N TYR A 96 -10.54 23.31 -3.40
CA TYR A 96 -10.89 23.47 -1.98
C TYR A 96 -11.92 24.59 -1.76
N ASP A 97 -11.96 25.58 -2.65
CA ASP A 97 -12.88 26.72 -2.58
C ASP A 97 -13.94 26.71 -3.68
N PHE A 98 -14.40 25.52 -4.07
CA PHE A 98 -15.38 25.32 -5.14
C PHE A 98 -16.67 26.15 -4.96
N GLU A 99 -17.09 26.40 -3.71
CA GLU A 99 -18.30 27.17 -3.42
C GLU A 99 -18.20 28.65 -3.79
N ASN A 100 -17.00 29.16 -4.06
CA ASN A 100 -16.78 30.53 -4.55
C ASN A 100 -16.62 30.61 -6.07
N TRP A 101 -16.81 29.49 -6.79
CA TRP A 101 -16.77 29.49 -8.25
C TRP A 101 -18.08 30.00 -8.84
N GLU A 102 -17.96 30.79 -9.91
CA GLU A 102 -19.03 31.18 -10.82
C GLU A 102 -18.94 30.30 -12.08
N ILE A 103 -19.98 29.51 -12.35
CA ILE A 103 -20.01 28.57 -13.48
C ILE A 103 -21.18 28.93 -14.40
N THR A 104 -20.87 29.38 -15.61
CA THR A 104 -21.85 29.81 -16.62
C THR A 104 -21.73 29.03 -17.91
N ARG A 105 -22.85 28.87 -18.63
CA ARG A 105 -22.83 28.44 -20.03
C ARG A 105 -22.36 29.60 -20.92
N ALA A 106 -22.05 29.28 -22.18
CA ALA A 106 -21.69 30.29 -23.19
C ALA A 106 -22.75 31.39 -23.41
N ASP A 107 -24.02 31.13 -23.06
CA ASP A 107 -25.10 32.12 -23.12
C ASP A 107 -25.19 33.00 -21.85
N GLY A 108 -24.28 32.83 -20.89
CA GLY A 108 -24.24 33.53 -19.61
C GLY A 108 -25.17 32.96 -18.54
N SER A 109 -25.94 31.91 -18.82
CA SER A 109 -26.84 31.30 -17.84
C SER A 109 -26.08 30.49 -16.79
N LEU A 110 -26.53 30.58 -15.54
CA LEU A 110 -25.94 29.85 -14.41
C LEU A 110 -26.21 28.34 -14.50
N VAL A 111 -25.22 27.56 -14.07
CA VAL A 111 -25.29 26.10 -13.95
C VAL A 111 -25.41 25.70 -12.47
N SER A 112 -26.06 24.58 -12.19
CA SER A 112 -26.15 24.04 -10.83
C SER A 112 -24.77 23.58 -10.35
N ARG A 113 -24.12 24.39 -9.51
CA ARG A 113 -22.81 24.07 -8.91
C ARG A 113 -22.82 22.75 -8.17
N ARG A 114 -23.90 22.46 -7.42
CA ARG A 114 -24.07 21.19 -6.70
C ARG A 114 -24.00 19.97 -7.62
N LYS A 115 -24.62 20.06 -8.80
CA LYS A 115 -24.59 18.97 -9.78
C LYS A 115 -23.17 18.78 -10.33
N ILE A 116 -22.52 19.87 -10.73
CA ILE A 116 -21.15 19.85 -11.26
C ILE A 116 -20.16 19.33 -10.22
N LYS A 117 -20.24 19.81 -8.98
CA LYS A 117 -19.42 19.31 -7.87
C LYS A 117 -19.58 17.80 -7.72
N GLY A 118 -20.83 17.32 -7.69
CA GLY A 118 -21.12 15.90 -7.61
C GLY A 118 -20.60 15.08 -8.80
N GLU A 119 -20.60 15.65 -10.02
CA GLU A 119 -20.00 14.99 -11.19
C GLU A 119 -18.49 14.87 -11.04
N ILE A 120 -17.79 15.94 -10.60
CA ILE A 120 -16.34 15.93 -10.34
C ILE A 120 -16.00 14.97 -9.19
N ASP A 121 -16.71 15.05 -8.06
CA ASP A 121 -16.49 14.23 -6.86
C ASP A 121 -16.64 12.73 -7.14
N ASN A 122 -17.44 12.35 -8.15
CA ASN A 122 -17.64 10.95 -8.53
C ASN A 122 -16.52 10.40 -9.43
N ILE A 123 -15.70 11.25 -10.04
CA ILE A 123 -14.56 10.82 -10.85
C ILE A 123 -13.42 10.42 -9.91
N LYS A 124 -12.92 9.20 -10.08
CA LYS A 124 -11.81 8.63 -9.31
C LYS A 124 -10.83 8.00 -10.28
N ILE A 125 -9.60 8.47 -10.30
CA ILE A 125 -8.54 7.87 -11.11
C ILE A 125 -7.96 6.70 -10.31
N ARG A 126 -7.97 5.50 -10.89
CA ARG A 126 -7.67 4.21 -10.20
C ARG A 126 -6.50 3.45 -10.82
N ASP A 127 -5.64 4.13 -11.56
CA ASP A 127 -4.48 3.51 -12.21
C ASP A 127 -3.51 2.87 -11.20
N ILE A 128 -3.34 3.45 -10.01
CA ILE A 128 -2.51 2.87 -8.95
C ILE A 128 -3.00 1.46 -8.58
N GLU A 129 -4.30 1.30 -8.32
CA GLU A 129 -4.91 0.00 -7.97
C GLU A 129 -4.81 -1.02 -9.12
N ILE A 130 -5.05 -0.57 -10.35
CA ILE A 130 -4.94 -1.41 -11.55
C ILE A 130 -3.50 -1.90 -11.70
N ASN A 131 -2.53 -0.99 -11.63
CA ASN A 131 -1.13 -1.30 -11.83
C ASN A 131 -0.57 -2.19 -10.71
N TRP A 132 -1.04 -2.04 -9.45
CA TRP A 132 -0.72 -2.98 -8.37
C TRP A 132 -1.12 -4.40 -8.73
N SER A 133 -2.34 -4.57 -9.23
CA SER A 133 -2.88 -5.87 -9.63
C SER A 133 -2.05 -6.49 -10.76
N GLU A 134 -1.88 -5.72 -11.85
CA GLU A 134 -1.20 -6.19 -13.07
C GLU A 134 0.29 -6.50 -12.86
N LYS A 135 1.00 -5.65 -12.11
CA LYS A 135 2.45 -5.82 -11.91
C LYS A 135 2.80 -6.86 -10.86
N TYR A 136 2.00 -6.96 -9.80
CA TYR A 136 2.39 -7.71 -8.60
C TYR A 136 1.38 -8.78 -8.20
N GLU A 137 0.10 -8.46 -8.04
CA GLU A 137 -0.84 -9.37 -7.39
C GLU A 137 -1.26 -10.55 -8.27
N ASP A 138 -1.47 -10.34 -9.56
CA ASP A 138 -2.00 -11.36 -10.49
C ASP A 138 -1.09 -12.58 -10.61
N LYS A 139 0.22 -12.36 -10.49
CA LYS A 139 1.24 -13.43 -10.57
C LYS A 139 1.56 -14.05 -9.22
N TRP A 140 1.14 -13.45 -8.11
CA TRP A 140 1.60 -13.85 -6.78
C TRP A 140 1.28 -15.30 -6.45
N ASP A 141 0.10 -15.80 -6.81
CA ASP A 141 -0.27 -17.20 -6.53
C ASP A 141 0.68 -18.21 -7.21
N LEU A 142 1.10 -17.90 -8.44
CA LEU A 142 2.06 -18.72 -9.18
C LEU A 142 3.44 -18.68 -8.52
N ILE A 143 3.92 -17.49 -8.16
CA ILE A 143 5.22 -17.31 -7.52
C ILE A 143 5.24 -17.99 -6.15
N ARG A 144 4.19 -17.85 -5.35
CA ARG A 144 4.05 -18.52 -4.05
C ARG A 144 4.13 -20.04 -4.19
N LYS A 145 3.41 -20.64 -5.14
CA LYS A 145 3.50 -22.09 -5.41
C LYS A 145 4.91 -22.50 -5.82
N GLN A 146 5.61 -21.68 -6.60
CA GLN A 146 7.00 -21.92 -6.95
C GLN A 146 7.92 -21.87 -5.72
N ILE A 147 7.72 -20.91 -4.81
CA ILE A 147 8.44 -20.84 -3.54
C ILE A 147 8.17 -22.10 -2.72
N GLU A 148 6.91 -22.47 -2.50
CA GLU A 148 6.55 -23.68 -1.75
C GLU A 148 7.23 -24.93 -2.32
N LEU A 149 7.15 -25.12 -3.64
CA LEU A 149 7.75 -26.26 -4.31
C LEU A 149 9.28 -26.30 -4.20
N LYS A 150 9.96 -25.15 -4.34
CA LYS A 150 11.42 -25.10 -4.31
C LYS A 150 11.99 -25.14 -2.90
N ILE A 151 11.31 -24.53 -1.94
CA ILE A 151 11.81 -24.37 -0.57
C ILE A 151 11.44 -25.57 0.29
N LEU A 152 10.17 -26.02 0.30
CA LEU A 152 9.74 -27.11 1.19
C LEU A 152 10.25 -28.49 0.75
N PHE A 153 10.55 -28.66 -0.54
CA PHE A 153 11.05 -29.93 -1.09
C PHE A 153 12.53 -29.87 -1.46
N ALA A 154 13.26 -28.85 -0.98
CA ALA A 154 14.69 -28.77 -1.15
C ALA A 154 15.37 -29.98 -0.48
N LYS A 155 16.39 -30.54 -1.15
CA LYS A 155 17.20 -31.65 -0.61
C LYS A 155 18.47 -31.16 0.12
N THR A 156 18.71 -29.87 0.06
CA THR A 156 19.90 -29.16 0.53
C THR A 156 19.48 -27.86 1.18
N ASP A 157 20.35 -27.31 2.03
CA ASP A 157 20.09 -26.04 2.75
C ASP A 157 20.23 -24.79 1.86
N SER A 158 20.29 -24.97 0.54
CA SER A 158 20.28 -23.90 -0.44
C SER A 158 19.67 -24.33 -1.77
N VAL A 159 19.17 -23.35 -2.52
CA VAL A 159 18.63 -23.52 -3.88
C VAL A 159 19.13 -22.37 -4.77
N PRO A 160 19.26 -22.58 -6.09
CA PRO A 160 19.54 -21.48 -7.00
C PRO A 160 18.48 -20.38 -6.87
N ALA A 161 18.93 -19.13 -6.77
CA ALA A 161 18.04 -17.99 -6.63
C ALA A 161 17.09 -17.89 -7.83
N PHE A 162 15.84 -17.53 -7.56
CA PHE A 162 14.78 -17.41 -8.56
C PHE A 162 13.94 -16.17 -8.28
N GLU A 163 13.36 -15.59 -9.34
CA GLU A 163 12.46 -14.44 -9.24
C GLU A 163 13.03 -13.27 -8.42
N ARG A 164 14.37 -13.10 -8.37
CA ARG A 164 15.08 -12.16 -7.48
C ARG A 164 14.50 -10.75 -7.54
N GLU A 165 14.37 -10.23 -8.75
CA GLU A 165 13.84 -8.89 -8.96
C GLU A 165 12.38 -8.78 -8.54
N TYR A 166 11.54 -9.76 -8.91
CA TYR A 166 10.13 -9.75 -8.56
C TYR A 166 9.93 -9.85 -7.04
N LEU A 167 10.61 -10.77 -6.35
CA LEU A 167 10.51 -10.92 -4.90
C LEU A 167 11.00 -9.67 -4.17
N MET A 168 12.07 -9.03 -4.66
CA MET A 168 12.58 -7.79 -4.08
C MET A 168 11.59 -6.63 -4.24
N LYS A 169 11.04 -6.48 -5.45
CA LYS A 169 10.01 -5.48 -5.73
C LYS A 169 8.75 -5.75 -4.89
N PHE A 170 8.26 -6.99 -4.87
CA PHE A 170 7.08 -7.37 -4.09
C PHE A 170 7.26 -7.15 -2.57
N TYR A 171 8.41 -7.53 -2.02
CA TYR A 171 8.75 -7.23 -0.62
C TYR A 171 8.70 -5.72 -0.34
N THR A 172 9.37 -4.93 -1.17
CA THR A 172 9.43 -3.47 -1.02
C THR A 172 8.03 -2.85 -1.16
N ALA A 173 7.22 -3.34 -2.09
CA ALA A 173 5.84 -2.90 -2.26
C ALA A 173 5.02 -3.09 -0.98
N LEU A 174 5.07 -4.28 -0.38
CA LEU A 174 4.31 -4.59 0.84
C LEU A 174 4.79 -3.78 2.06
N ASP A 175 6.09 -3.50 2.15
CA ASP A 175 6.68 -2.69 3.24
C ASP A 175 6.15 -1.24 3.22
N TRP A 176 5.76 -0.75 2.04
CA TRP A 176 5.26 0.61 1.86
C TRP A 176 3.73 0.72 1.84
N ARG A 177 2.98 -0.35 1.55
CA ARG A 177 1.55 -0.30 1.18
C ARG A 177 0.58 -0.27 2.37
N SER A 178 1.02 -0.72 3.54
CA SER A 178 0.18 -0.71 4.76
C SER A 178 -0.06 0.72 5.27
N ILE A 179 -1.01 0.88 6.22
CA ILE A 179 -1.22 2.17 6.91
C ILE A 179 0.06 2.63 7.61
N LYS A 180 0.75 1.71 8.30
CA LYS A 180 2.01 1.99 9.01
C LYS A 180 3.12 2.38 8.04
N SER A 181 3.12 1.79 6.85
CA SER A 181 4.08 2.05 5.77
C SER A 181 5.54 1.84 6.20
N ASN A 182 6.48 2.28 5.36
CA ASN A 182 7.91 2.18 5.60
C ASN A 182 8.34 3.17 6.69
N ILE A 183 9.10 2.68 7.68
CA ILE A 183 9.52 3.48 8.84
C ILE A 183 10.33 4.73 8.48
N GLN A 184 11.21 4.66 7.48
CA GLN A 184 12.05 5.80 7.09
C GLN A 184 11.22 6.88 6.41
N PHE A 185 10.24 6.48 5.61
CA PHE A 185 9.26 7.40 5.05
C PHE A 185 8.41 8.04 6.16
N ASP A 186 7.90 7.24 7.08
CA ASP A 186 7.03 7.74 8.15
C ASP A 186 7.75 8.73 9.06
N ASP A 187 9.00 8.42 9.47
CA ASP A 187 9.84 9.33 10.25
C ASP A 187 10.10 10.65 9.51
N ALA A 188 10.44 10.60 8.22
CA ALA A 188 10.74 11.79 7.43
C ALA A 188 9.49 12.65 7.21
N VAL A 189 8.33 12.04 6.95
CA VAL A 189 7.07 12.75 6.75
C VAL A 189 6.55 13.32 8.06
N LYS A 190 6.67 12.59 9.17
CA LYS A 190 6.31 13.10 10.49
C LYS A 190 7.13 14.32 10.85
N TRP A 191 8.46 14.25 10.69
CA TRP A 191 9.34 15.39 10.94
C TRP A 191 8.96 16.60 10.08
N LEU A 192 8.76 16.41 8.77
CA LEU A 192 8.42 17.51 7.87
C LEU A 192 7.03 18.09 8.18
N CYS A 193 6.01 17.24 8.28
CA CYS A 193 4.62 17.70 8.38
C CYS A 193 4.28 18.20 9.77
N LYS A 194 4.80 17.57 10.83
CA LYS A 194 4.47 17.93 12.22
C LYS A 194 5.49 18.90 12.81
N ASP A 195 6.77 18.53 12.82
CA ASP A 195 7.78 19.32 13.53
C ASP A 195 8.16 20.61 12.79
N VAL A 196 8.20 20.58 11.45
CA VAL A 196 8.58 21.74 10.63
C VAL A 196 7.39 22.57 10.21
N MET A 197 6.33 21.93 9.69
CA MET A 197 5.19 22.63 9.08
C MET A 197 3.96 22.76 9.99
N GLN A 198 3.89 22.01 11.10
CA GLN A 198 2.75 22.01 12.04
C GLN A 198 1.39 21.75 11.36
N LEU A 199 1.38 20.92 10.33
CA LEU A 199 0.18 20.56 9.57
C LEU A 199 -0.79 19.69 10.39
N ASP A 200 -0.31 19.05 11.45
CA ASP A 200 -1.15 18.28 12.37
C ASP A 200 -2.01 19.17 13.29
N GLU A 201 -1.69 20.47 13.40
CA GLU A 201 -2.51 21.45 14.10
C GLU A 201 -3.70 21.96 13.26
N ILE A 202 -3.72 21.63 11.95
CA ILE A 202 -4.77 22.04 11.02
C ILE A 202 -5.78 20.89 10.87
N ASP A 203 -6.85 20.93 11.65
CA ASP A 203 -7.98 20.01 11.53
C ASP A 203 -8.73 20.24 10.21
N ILE A 204 -9.10 19.15 9.54
CA ILE A 204 -9.89 19.19 8.32
C ILE A 204 -11.31 18.72 8.65
N PRO A 205 -12.36 19.50 8.35
CA PRO A 205 -13.74 19.07 8.55
C PRO A 205 -14.02 17.74 7.85
N LYS A 206 -14.79 16.86 8.48
CA LYS A 206 -15.01 15.48 7.99
C LYS A 206 -15.54 15.42 6.55
N GLU A 207 -16.40 16.37 6.20
CA GLU A 207 -17.01 16.54 4.89
C GLU A 207 -16.05 17.04 3.80
N GLU A 208 -14.91 17.61 4.18
CA GLU A 208 -13.87 18.11 3.29
C GLU A 208 -12.73 17.11 3.08
N ARG A 209 -12.57 16.13 3.99
CA ARG A 209 -11.51 15.13 3.93
C ARG A 209 -11.58 14.24 2.68
N PHE A 210 -10.43 13.93 2.09
CA PHE A 210 -10.35 12.93 1.01
C PHE A 210 -10.77 11.54 1.47
N LEU A 211 -10.40 11.17 2.70
CA LEU A 211 -10.81 9.93 3.37
C LEU A 211 -11.13 10.25 4.82
N ASN A 212 -12.19 9.62 5.37
CA ASN A 212 -12.66 9.89 6.74
C ASN A 212 -11.59 9.74 7.82
N MET A 213 -10.57 8.90 7.59
CA MET A 213 -9.49 8.60 8.53
C MET A 213 -8.34 9.62 8.53
N LEU A 214 -8.34 10.59 7.62
CA LEU A 214 -7.29 11.59 7.50
C LEU A 214 -7.71 12.83 8.26
N ASP A 215 -7.40 12.88 9.56
CA ASP A 215 -8.05 13.83 10.47
C ASP A 215 -7.59 15.28 10.23
N ASN A 216 -6.33 15.46 9.84
CA ASN A 216 -5.67 16.76 9.72
C ASN A 216 -4.85 16.86 8.42
N ALA A 217 -4.32 18.05 8.15
CA ALA A 217 -3.53 18.31 6.94
C ALA A 217 -2.24 17.48 6.86
N ALA A 218 -1.65 17.06 7.99
CA ALA A 218 -0.49 16.17 7.97
C ALA A 218 -0.86 14.77 7.46
N ASP A 219 -2.01 14.23 7.87
CA ASP A 219 -2.49 12.93 7.42
C ASP A 219 -2.82 12.94 5.92
N GLU A 220 -3.50 13.98 5.43
CA GLU A 220 -3.77 14.15 4.00
C GLU A 220 -2.50 14.32 3.17
N MET A 221 -1.53 15.11 3.65
CA MET A 221 -0.25 15.29 2.98
C MET A 221 0.52 13.98 2.90
N ARG A 222 0.59 13.23 4.02
CA ARG A 222 1.21 11.90 4.06
C ARG A 222 0.58 10.96 3.04
N HIS A 223 -0.75 10.90 3.00
CA HIS A 223 -1.48 10.07 2.05
C HIS A 223 -1.21 10.48 0.59
N CYS A 224 -1.26 11.79 0.29
CA CYS A 224 -0.91 12.31 -1.03
C CYS A 224 0.51 11.91 -1.46
N LEU A 225 1.50 12.04 -0.57
CA LEU A 225 2.88 11.66 -0.85
C LEU A 225 3.02 10.15 -1.12
N LEU A 226 2.31 9.30 -0.36
CA LEU A 226 2.28 7.86 -0.61
C LEU A 226 1.72 7.55 -2.01
N LEU A 227 0.58 8.11 -2.38
CA LEU A 227 -0.02 7.89 -3.71
C LEU A 227 0.92 8.31 -4.84
N LYS A 228 1.60 9.46 -4.69
CA LYS A 228 2.62 9.91 -5.63
C LYS A 228 3.76 8.89 -5.74
N PHE A 229 4.28 8.41 -4.62
CA PHE A 229 5.38 7.45 -4.61
C PHE A 229 4.96 6.06 -5.13
N TYR A 230 3.73 5.62 -4.87
CA TYR A 230 3.18 4.40 -5.46
C TYR A 230 3.07 4.52 -6.98
N ARG A 231 2.51 5.62 -7.49
CA ARG A 231 2.38 5.81 -8.95
C ARG A 231 3.74 5.84 -9.63
N GLN A 232 4.73 6.53 -9.05
CA GLN A 232 6.11 6.51 -9.52
C GLN A 232 6.70 5.10 -9.50
N TYR A 233 6.57 4.38 -8.38
CA TYR A 233 7.06 3.02 -8.25
C TYR A 233 6.46 2.07 -9.29
N LEU A 234 5.16 2.20 -9.52
CA LEU A 234 4.41 1.44 -10.52
C LEU A 234 4.78 1.82 -11.95
N ASN A 235 5.54 2.89 -12.15
CA ASN A 235 6.18 3.25 -13.42
C ASN A 235 7.71 2.97 -13.43
N ASP A 236 8.19 2.14 -12.49
CA ASP A 236 9.60 1.79 -12.33
C ASP A 236 10.51 3.02 -12.08
N GLU A 237 9.99 4.01 -11.35
CA GLU A 237 10.69 5.25 -10.98
C GLU A 237 10.45 5.65 -9.52
N GLY A 238 11.04 6.78 -9.10
CA GLY A 238 10.84 7.33 -7.76
C GLY A 238 11.62 6.64 -6.64
N ILE A 239 11.31 7.00 -5.40
CA ILE A 239 12.12 6.63 -4.23
C ILE A 239 11.95 5.16 -3.85
N ILE A 240 10.73 4.63 -3.92
CA ILE A 240 10.44 3.22 -3.61
C ILE A 240 11.17 2.31 -4.61
N TYR A 241 11.20 2.68 -5.90
CA TYR A 241 11.89 1.91 -6.92
C TYR A 241 13.40 1.91 -6.68
N LYS A 242 13.98 3.08 -6.40
CA LYS A 242 15.40 3.19 -6.04
C LYS A 242 15.74 2.37 -4.80
N ASN A 243 14.87 2.34 -3.79
CA ASN A 243 15.03 1.50 -2.61
C ASN A 243 15.02 0.01 -2.99
N ALA A 244 14.04 -0.45 -3.79
CA ALA A 244 13.97 -1.82 -4.26
C ALA A 244 15.22 -2.24 -5.06
N MET A 245 15.74 -1.37 -5.93
CA MET A 245 16.92 -1.65 -6.75
C MET A 245 18.21 -1.64 -5.93
N ALA A 246 18.35 -0.73 -4.96
CA ALA A 246 19.47 -0.75 -4.02
C ALA A 246 19.44 -2.05 -3.19
N ASN A 247 18.27 -2.44 -2.69
CA ASN A 247 18.12 -3.69 -1.97
C ASN A 247 18.43 -4.91 -2.86
N LEU A 248 17.98 -4.92 -4.11
CA LEU A 248 18.31 -5.98 -5.08
C LEU A 248 19.82 -6.15 -5.26
N GLN A 249 20.57 -5.05 -5.21
CA GLN A 249 22.02 -5.04 -5.37
C GLN A 249 22.77 -5.50 -4.11
N TYR A 250 22.32 -5.10 -2.92
CA TYR A 250 23.08 -5.26 -1.67
C TYR A 250 22.53 -6.31 -0.70
N THR A 251 21.37 -6.89 -1.00
CA THR A 251 20.69 -7.86 -0.14
C THR A 251 20.30 -9.13 -0.90
N SER A 252 20.08 -10.20 -0.15
CA SER A 252 19.53 -11.46 -0.65
C SER A 252 18.49 -12.00 0.33
N PHE A 253 17.80 -13.05 -0.07
CA PHE A 253 16.79 -13.71 0.74
C PHE A 253 17.29 -15.02 1.35
N HIS A 254 16.87 -15.23 2.60
CA HIS A 254 17.00 -16.48 3.35
C HIS A 254 15.59 -16.94 3.71
N PHE A 255 15.25 -18.18 3.39
CA PHE A 255 13.96 -18.78 3.74
C PHE A 255 14.05 -19.58 5.04
N LEU A 256 13.17 -19.28 5.99
CA LEU A 256 13.01 -20.05 7.22
C LEU A 256 11.78 -20.95 7.08
N VAL A 257 11.95 -22.23 7.38
CA VAL A 257 10.90 -23.25 7.26
C VAL A 257 10.46 -23.72 8.64
N ALA A 258 9.17 -23.65 8.92
CA ALA A 258 8.57 -24.20 10.13
C ALA A 258 8.18 -25.67 9.89
N ASP A 259 8.86 -26.60 10.58
CA ASP A 259 8.59 -28.04 10.49
C ASP A 259 7.62 -28.58 11.55
N GLY A 260 7.38 -27.80 12.61
CA GLY A 260 6.54 -28.19 13.75
C GLY A 260 5.06 -27.83 13.59
N ASP A 261 4.31 -27.96 14.68
CA ASP A 261 2.87 -27.65 14.69
C ASP A 261 2.62 -26.13 14.77
N VAL A 262 3.61 -25.37 15.26
CA VAL A 262 3.54 -23.90 15.31
C VAL A 262 3.99 -23.31 13.97
N THR A 263 3.10 -22.54 13.35
CA THR A 263 3.30 -21.91 12.03
C THR A 263 3.45 -20.39 12.13
N PHE A 264 3.99 -19.76 11.09
CA PHE A 264 4.11 -18.32 10.97
C PHE A 264 2.76 -17.64 10.76
N ASN A 265 2.50 -16.60 11.55
CA ASN A 265 1.40 -15.68 11.33
C ASN A 265 1.76 -14.66 10.24
N THR A 266 0.78 -13.87 9.80
CA THR A 266 1.03 -12.59 9.13
C THR A 266 0.16 -11.51 9.78
N ASN A 267 0.18 -10.28 9.28
CA ASN A 267 -0.55 -9.16 9.84
C ASN A 267 -0.96 -8.16 8.74
N ASP A 268 -1.48 -7.02 9.16
CA ASP A 268 -1.84 -5.88 8.31
C ASP A 268 -0.66 -4.98 7.90
N ASN A 269 0.58 -5.38 8.25
CA ASN A 269 1.83 -4.77 7.79
C ASN A 269 2.90 -5.86 7.50
N PRO A 270 2.70 -6.69 6.46
CA PRO A 270 3.31 -8.01 6.37
C PRO A 270 4.79 -8.01 6.01
N ALA A 271 5.31 -6.93 5.43
CA ALA A 271 6.73 -6.73 5.19
C ALA A 271 7.25 -5.60 6.06
N PHE A 272 8.36 -5.82 6.76
CA PHE A 272 8.95 -4.84 7.66
C PHE A 272 10.38 -5.17 8.04
N THR A 273 11.12 -4.16 8.50
CA THR A 273 12.45 -4.35 9.08
C THR A 273 12.37 -4.66 10.57
N TYR A 274 13.03 -5.74 10.98
CA TYR A 274 13.15 -6.21 12.36
C TYR A 274 14.60 -6.07 12.86
N THR A 275 14.76 -5.65 14.12
CA THR A 275 16.08 -5.61 14.77
C THR A 275 16.31 -6.92 15.52
N ARG A 276 17.32 -7.68 15.11
CA ARG A 276 17.72 -8.93 15.74
C ARG A 276 18.39 -8.69 17.10
N GLU A 277 18.49 -9.74 17.91
CA GLU A 277 19.18 -9.71 19.21
C GLU A 277 20.65 -9.29 19.12
N ASP A 278 21.31 -9.53 17.99
CA ASP A 278 22.69 -9.08 17.71
C ASP A 278 22.76 -7.63 17.22
N GLY A 279 21.65 -6.89 17.26
CA GLY A 279 21.54 -5.49 16.85
C GLY A 279 21.50 -5.29 15.33
N LYS A 280 21.55 -6.36 14.52
CA LYS A 280 21.48 -6.26 13.07
C LYS A 280 20.05 -6.17 12.57
N LEU A 281 19.85 -5.41 11.51
CA LEU A 281 18.57 -5.31 10.82
C LEU A 281 18.35 -6.49 9.88
N MET A 282 17.10 -6.95 9.80
CA MET A 282 16.67 -8.01 8.90
C MET A 282 15.24 -7.71 8.44
N GLY A 283 15.01 -7.74 7.14
CA GLY A 283 13.65 -7.65 6.61
C GLY A 283 12.90 -8.96 6.83
N LEU A 284 11.62 -8.89 7.13
CA LEU A 284 10.74 -10.05 7.34
C LEU A 284 9.53 -9.95 6.43
N LEU A 285 9.19 -11.05 5.76
CA LEU A 285 7.92 -11.22 5.05
C LEU A 285 7.47 -12.68 5.15
N PRO A 286 6.44 -12.99 5.97
CA PRO A 286 5.80 -14.30 5.93
C PRO A 286 5.25 -14.54 4.53
N ILE A 287 5.56 -15.69 3.92
CA ILE A 287 5.07 -16.04 2.57
C ILE A 287 3.88 -16.98 2.67
N THR A 288 3.98 -17.93 3.59
CA THR A 288 2.96 -18.91 3.94
C THR A 288 3.05 -19.21 5.44
N PRO A 289 2.10 -19.94 6.03
CA PRO A 289 2.24 -20.43 7.40
C PRO A 289 3.54 -21.21 7.65
N ASN A 290 4.13 -21.84 6.62
CA ASN A 290 5.32 -22.68 6.81
C ASN A 290 6.62 -22.00 6.36
N ILE A 291 6.54 -20.85 5.68
CA ILE A 291 7.70 -20.19 5.06
C ILE A 291 7.74 -18.72 5.45
N LEU A 292 8.83 -18.31 6.09
CA LEU A 292 9.18 -16.92 6.35
C LEU A 292 10.36 -16.52 5.46
N MET A 293 10.21 -15.48 4.66
CA MET A 293 11.29 -14.92 3.87
C MET A 293 11.98 -13.81 4.68
N CYS A 294 13.28 -13.93 4.85
CA CYS A 294 14.11 -12.97 5.55
C CYS A 294 15.04 -12.26 4.55
N GLN A 295 15.05 -10.94 4.55
CA GLN A 295 15.97 -10.14 3.76
C GLN A 295 17.18 -9.75 4.62
N GLY A 296 18.38 -10.05 4.14
CA GLY A 296 19.62 -9.71 4.84
C GLY A 296 20.70 -9.24 3.87
N LYS A 297 21.76 -8.64 4.41
CA LYS A 297 22.94 -8.26 3.63
C LYS A 297 23.48 -9.48 2.88
N ALA A 298 23.68 -9.34 1.57
CA ALA A 298 24.37 -10.36 0.79
C ALA A 298 25.86 -10.29 1.16
N THR A 299 26.34 -11.25 1.94
CA THR A 299 27.78 -11.37 2.24
C THR A 299 28.53 -12.09 1.13
N GLU A 300 27.83 -12.93 0.37
CA GLU A 300 28.32 -13.66 -0.80
C GLU A 300 27.20 -13.64 -1.87
N ASP A 301 27.50 -13.25 -3.11
CA ASP A 301 26.58 -13.39 -4.25
C ASP A 301 26.96 -14.66 -5.02
N ASP A 302 26.70 -15.80 -4.38
CA ASP A 302 26.92 -17.12 -4.97
C ASP A 302 25.73 -17.56 -5.87
N GLY A 303 24.74 -16.68 -6.04
CA GLY A 303 23.55 -16.92 -6.84
C GLY A 303 22.52 -17.84 -6.18
N ASN A 304 22.62 -18.10 -4.88
CA ASN A 304 21.70 -18.99 -4.15
C ASN A 304 20.82 -18.26 -3.14
N TYR A 305 19.68 -18.88 -2.83
CA TYR A 305 18.93 -18.63 -1.61
C TYR A 305 19.21 -19.73 -0.59
N TYR A 306 19.35 -19.33 0.66
CA TYR A 306 19.60 -20.24 1.77
C TYR A 306 18.29 -20.62 2.46
N ILE A 307 18.26 -21.83 2.99
CA ILE A 307 17.10 -22.43 3.66
C ILE A 307 17.54 -22.85 5.05
N THR A 308 16.72 -22.53 6.06
CA THR A 308 16.94 -23.02 7.42
C THR A 308 15.63 -23.48 8.03
N HIS A 309 15.62 -24.74 8.43
CA HIS A 309 14.55 -25.31 9.22
C HIS A 309 14.65 -24.81 10.66
N VAL A 310 13.59 -24.21 11.18
CA VAL A 310 13.59 -23.54 12.48
C VAL A 310 12.70 -24.27 13.49
N THR A 311 13.10 -24.20 14.76
CA THR A 311 12.34 -24.80 15.86
C THR A 311 11.04 -24.03 16.14
N GLU A 312 10.08 -24.66 16.81
CA GLU A 312 8.85 -23.98 17.22
C GLU A 312 9.10 -22.75 18.09
N GLU A 313 10.11 -22.79 18.96
CA GLU A 313 10.50 -21.63 19.78
C GLU A 313 11.01 -20.46 18.92
N ALA A 314 11.72 -20.75 17.83
CA ALA A 314 12.11 -19.73 16.85
C ALA A 314 10.88 -19.18 16.11
N VAL A 315 9.94 -20.04 15.69
CA VAL A 315 8.67 -19.60 15.07
C VAL A 315 7.89 -18.68 16.01
N LYS A 316 7.73 -19.05 17.30
CA LYS A 316 7.09 -18.21 18.32
C LYS A 316 7.78 -16.86 18.45
N LYS A 317 9.11 -16.82 18.42
CA LYS A 317 9.88 -15.56 18.46
C LYS A 317 9.58 -14.67 17.24
N TYR A 318 9.56 -15.23 16.03
CA TYR A 318 9.18 -14.46 14.84
C TYR A 318 7.72 -14.01 14.88
N ASN A 319 6.80 -14.85 15.37
CA ASN A 319 5.39 -14.46 15.54
C ASN A 319 5.22 -13.31 16.54
N ARG A 320 6.04 -13.22 17.59
CA ARG A 320 6.07 -12.02 18.46
C ARG A 320 6.49 -10.77 17.70
N ALA A 321 7.56 -10.85 16.90
CA ALA A 321 7.99 -9.71 16.07
C ALA A 321 6.91 -9.29 15.05
N ILE A 322 6.20 -10.25 14.46
CA ILE A 322 5.06 -10.00 13.56
C ILE A 322 3.90 -9.33 14.32
N GLN A 323 3.60 -9.79 15.53
CA GLN A 323 2.59 -9.17 16.39
C GLN A 323 2.95 -7.73 16.77
N GLU A 324 4.20 -7.49 17.19
CA GLU A 324 4.70 -6.16 17.55
C GLU A 324 4.70 -5.19 16.37
N ASN A 325 4.84 -5.69 15.14
CA ASN A 325 4.80 -4.86 13.95
C ASN A 325 3.37 -4.54 13.46
N ALA A 326 2.39 -5.37 13.80
CA ALA A 326 1.00 -5.20 13.37
C ALA A 326 0.41 -3.86 13.84
N ASN A 327 -0.52 -3.30 13.07
CA ASN A 327 -1.18 -2.04 13.40
C ASN A 327 -2.57 -2.29 14.00
N GLU A 328 -3.42 -3.08 13.34
CA GLU A 328 -4.78 -3.37 13.77
C GLU A 328 -5.02 -4.85 14.08
N PHE A 329 -4.41 -5.76 13.31
CA PHE A 329 -4.69 -7.18 13.45
C PHE A 329 -3.59 -8.12 12.96
N ILE A 330 -3.68 -9.36 13.42
CA ILE A 330 -2.84 -10.49 13.03
C ILE A 330 -3.73 -11.53 12.35
N ILE A 331 -3.23 -12.16 11.28
CA ILE A 331 -3.84 -13.32 10.64
C ILE A 331 -3.07 -14.56 11.11
N MET A 332 -3.80 -15.46 11.77
CA MET A 332 -3.19 -16.65 12.37
C MET A 332 -2.93 -17.74 11.34
N GLY A 333 -1.81 -18.46 11.52
CA GLY A 333 -1.56 -19.73 10.84
C GLY A 333 -2.64 -20.77 11.15
N LYS A 334 -2.71 -21.84 10.34
CA LYS A 334 -3.67 -22.93 10.59
C LYS A 334 -3.36 -23.57 11.95
N LYS A 335 -4.41 -23.77 12.75
CA LYS A 335 -4.40 -24.62 13.95
C LYS A 335 -4.45 -26.08 13.58
#